data_AF-A0A948X4X2-F1
#
_entry.id   AF-A0A948X4X2-F1
#
_cell.length_a   1.000
_cell.length_b   1.000
_cell.length_c   1.000
_cell.angle_alpha   90.00
_cell.angle_beta   90.00
_cell.angle_gamma   90.00
#
_symmetry.space_group_name_H-M   'P 1'
#
loop_
_entity.id
_entity.type
_entity.pdbx_description
1 polymer ?
#
loop_
_entity_poly.entity_id
_entity_poly.type
_entity_poly.pdbx_seq_one_letter_code
_entity_poly.pdbx_strand_id
1 'polypeptide(L)'
;MVDLPRRDGKAGEPGEVQVKRAGSAIEKIHGNLTGLGPAEIRRIGQLYRRRCPPERIVTHELARSLTELSREINRQIGLLVTRRGEIAYVVVGSHHNILIPALDGFRSSSRRFRGLRLIHTHLAGEELTTDDLTDLALLRLDLVCALEAGEDGLPGYAHTAHLVPENPAGRFWLTLDRRRPAELDLDFTTFITALEGEFAGRQKTRKVDAVERAILVRVETNPFFDGEASLAELRELCRSCDVEVFDAVIQRRPEVDPRFLIGKGKLSDLIIRAMQMDANLLVFDHELTAAQIRSLADFTEMKVIDRTQVILDIFARRAHSREGKIQVELAQLKYRLPRLTRQDAGLSRLAGGIGGTGPGETKLEVDRRRIRERIHHLEKELKNVEKARGQRRALREKTGLPVIS
;
A
#
# COMPACT_ATOMS: atom_id res chain seq x y z
N MET A 1 69.96 3.44 2.23
CA MET A 1 68.94 4.49 2.37
C MET A 1 67.97 4.32 1.22
N VAL A 2 66.66 4.45 1.47
CA VAL A 2 65.51 4.10 0.60
C VAL A 2 65.15 2.59 0.70
N ASP A 3 64.51 2.11 1.76
CA ASP A 3 63.18 2.38 2.33
C ASP A 3 62.05 1.60 1.61
N LEU A 4 61.63 0.52 2.27
CA LEU A 4 60.58 -0.41 1.88
C LEU A 4 59.25 0.04 2.50
N PRO A 5 58.15 0.20 1.73
CA PRO A 5 56.83 0.33 2.34
C PRO A 5 56.16 -1.03 2.52
N ARG A 6 56.03 -1.33 3.81
CA ARG A 6 54.99 -2.07 4.56
C ARG A 6 53.83 -2.72 3.79
N ARG A 7 53.65 -4.01 4.10
CA ARG A 7 52.39 -4.76 3.97
C ARG A 7 51.32 -4.14 4.87
N ASP A 8 50.25 -3.63 4.27
CA ASP A 8 48.97 -3.47 4.94
C ASP A 8 47.95 -4.38 4.27
N GLY A 9 47.47 -5.35 5.04
CA GLY A 9 46.35 -6.20 4.67
C GLY A 9 45.06 -5.39 4.64
N LYS A 10 44.38 -5.42 3.50
CA LYS A 10 42.93 -5.20 3.43
C LYS A 10 42.30 -6.42 2.76
N ALA A 11 41.35 -7.00 3.49
CA ALA A 11 40.49 -8.07 3.02
C ALA A 11 39.84 -7.66 1.68
N GLY A 12 40.00 -8.51 0.67
CA GLY A 12 39.34 -8.33 -0.61
C GLY A 12 37.83 -8.49 -0.44
N GLU A 13 37.11 -7.40 -0.69
CA GLU A 13 35.69 -7.43 -1.03
C GLU A 13 35.49 -8.32 -2.27
N PRO A 14 34.41 -9.11 -2.34
CA PRO A 14 34.21 -10.07 -3.41
C PRO A 14 34.05 -9.35 -4.75
N GLY A 15 34.96 -9.65 -5.67
CA GLY A 15 34.96 -9.13 -7.04
C GLY A 15 33.65 -9.46 -7.75
N GLU A 16 32.91 -8.40 -8.08
CA GLU A 16 31.88 -8.44 -9.12
C GLU A 16 32.52 -8.85 -10.44
N VAL A 17 32.35 -10.10 -10.83
CA VAL A 17 32.66 -10.54 -12.19
C VAL A 17 31.57 -10.01 -13.12
N GLN A 18 31.81 -8.82 -13.67
CA GLN A 18 30.99 -8.26 -14.75
C GLN A 18 31.25 -9.03 -16.05
N VAL A 19 30.35 -9.93 -16.41
CA VAL A 19 30.25 -10.43 -17.80
C VAL A 19 29.30 -9.52 -18.57
N LYS A 20 29.84 -8.59 -19.36
CA LYS A 20 29.08 -7.83 -20.35
C LYS A 20 28.86 -8.68 -21.61
N ARG A 21 27.61 -8.85 -22.03
CA ARG A 21 27.17 -8.87 -23.45
C ARG A 21 25.71 -8.42 -23.56
N ALA A 22 25.40 -7.79 -24.70
CA ALA A 22 24.29 -6.87 -24.95
C ALA A 22 22.92 -7.53 -25.14
N GLY A 23 21.85 -6.82 -24.71
CA GLY A 23 20.48 -6.98 -25.21
C GLY A 23 19.50 -7.77 -24.34
N SER A 24 19.10 -7.22 -23.17
CA SER A 24 17.81 -7.39 -22.46
C SER A 24 18.03 -6.98 -21.00
N ALA A 25 17.05 -6.37 -20.33
CA ALA A 25 17.15 -6.09 -18.90
C ALA A 25 17.43 -7.41 -18.14
N ILE A 26 18.37 -7.40 -17.20
CA ILE A 26 18.70 -8.60 -16.41
C ILE A 26 17.45 -9.00 -15.62
N GLU A 27 16.88 -10.16 -15.96
CA GLU A 27 15.74 -10.77 -15.26
C GLU A 27 16.19 -11.15 -13.84
N LYS A 28 16.02 -10.22 -12.90
CA LYS A 28 16.48 -10.35 -11.51
C LYS A 28 15.55 -11.29 -10.74
N ILE A 29 16.08 -12.39 -10.21
CA ILE A 29 15.35 -13.26 -9.28
C ILE A 29 15.17 -12.53 -7.94
N HIS A 30 13.97 -12.59 -7.38
CA HIS A 30 13.60 -11.92 -6.13
C HIS A 30 13.58 -12.89 -4.95
N GLY A 31 13.69 -12.36 -3.72
CA GLY A 31 13.55 -13.14 -2.48
C GLY A 31 14.86 -13.70 -1.92
N ASN A 32 14.77 -14.80 -1.18
CA ASN A 32 15.90 -15.36 -0.43
C ASN A 32 16.74 -16.31 -1.29
N LEU A 33 17.86 -15.79 -1.79
CA LEU A 33 18.84 -16.55 -2.59
C LEU A 33 20.04 -17.04 -1.76
N THR A 34 20.11 -16.69 -0.47
CA THR A 34 21.24 -17.03 0.39
C THR A 34 21.38 -18.53 0.51
N GLY A 35 22.59 -19.06 0.25
CA GLY A 35 22.88 -20.50 0.35
C GLY A 35 22.54 -21.32 -0.90
N LEU A 36 22.05 -20.70 -1.98
CA LEU A 36 21.84 -21.39 -3.26
C LEU A 36 23.12 -21.36 -4.12
N GLY A 37 23.43 -22.50 -4.73
CA GLY A 37 24.55 -22.65 -5.65
C GLY A 37 24.32 -21.97 -7.01
N PRO A 38 25.39 -21.67 -7.77
CA PRO A 38 25.24 -21.03 -9.08
C PRO A 38 24.42 -21.82 -10.09
N ALA A 39 24.40 -23.15 -10.00
CA ALA A 39 23.59 -24.01 -10.87
C ALA A 39 22.09 -23.88 -10.59
N GLU A 40 21.72 -23.88 -9.30
CA GLU A 40 20.33 -23.69 -8.85
C GLU A 40 19.81 -22.31 -9.26
N ILE A 41 20.59 -21.25 -9.01
CA ILE A 41 20.24 -19.88 -9.41
C ILE A 41 20.02 -19.79 -10.93
N ARG A 42 20.87 -20.43 -11.74
CA ARG A 42 20.69 -20.46 -13.20
C ARG A 42 19.41 -21.19 -13.61
N ARG A 43 19.08 -22.33 -12.98
CA ARG A 43 17.85 -23.09 -13.26
C ARG A 43 16.61 -22.31 -12.88
N ILE A 44 16.61 -21.64 -11.73
CA ILE A 44 15.52 -20.75 -11.31
C ILE A 44 15.38 -19.58 -12.31
N GLY A 45 16.49 -19.00 -12.75
CA GLY A 45 16.48 -17.93 -13.76
C GLY A 45 15.89 -18.36 -15.11
N GLN A 46 16.02 -19.64 -15.49
CA GLN A 46 15.39 -20.16 -16.72
C GLN A 46 13.85 -20.14 -16.65
N LEU A 47 13.24 -20.02 -15.47
CA LEU A 47 11.79 -19.89 -15.35
C LEU A 47 11.27 -18.66 -16.08
N TYR A 48 12.00 -17.54 -16.13
CA TYR A 48 11.59 -16.35 -16.90
C TYR A 48 11.38 -16.61 -18.40
N ARG A 49 12.08 -17.59 -18.95
CA ARG A 49 11.97 -17.98 -20.37
C ARG A 49 10.75 -18.86 -20.64
N ARG A 50 10.11 -19.38 -19.60
CA ARG A 50 8.87 -20.15 -19.74
C ARG A 50 7.71 -19.22 -20.07
N ARG A 51 6.69 -19.80 -20.69
CA ARG A 51 5.43 -19.13 -21.02
C ARG A 51 4.29 -19.98 -20.47
N CYS A 52 3.25 -19.32 -20.02
CA CYS A 52 1.98 -19.96 -19.71
C CYS A 52 0.95 -19.46 -20.72
N PRO A 53 0.16 -20.29 -21.40
CA PRO A 53 -0.93 -19.79 -22.23
C PRO A 53 -1.83 -18.82 -21.45
N PRO A 54 -2.27 -17.71 -22.06
CA PRO A 54 -3.13 -16.71 -21.40
C PRO A 54 -4.35 -17.35 -20.74
N GLU A 55 -5.07 -18.19 -21.48
CA GLU A 55 -6.29 -18.91 -21.09
C GLU A 55 -6.10 -19.96 -19.98
N ARG A 56 -4.88 -20.37 -19.64
CA ARG A 56 -4.62 -21.36 -18.57
C ARG A 56 -4.17 -20.68 -17.29
N ILE A 57 -4.64 -21.11 -16.11
CA ILE A 57 -4.07 -20.67 -14.83
C ILE A 57 -2.57 -21.04 -14.76
N VAL A 58 -2.28 -22.32 -14.93
CA VAL A 58 -0.94 -22.91 -14.98
C VAL A 58 -0.98 -24.14 -15.90
N THR A 59 0.09 -24.38 -16.64
CA THR A 59 0.23 -25.64 -17.41
C THR A 59 0.82 -26.74 -16.55
N HIS A 60 0.50 -28.00 -16.83
CA HIS A 60 1.14 -29.14 -16.15
C HIS A 60 2.68 -29.12 -16.22
N GLU A 61 3.27 -28.75 -17.36
CA GLU A 61 4.74 -28.66 -17.51
C GLU A 61 5.36 -27.59 -16.61
N LEU A 62 4.75 -26.39 -16.58
CA LEU A 62 5.17 -25.30 -15.70
C LEU A 62 5.02 -25.66 -14.22
N ALA A 63 3.90 -26.30 -13.86
CA ALA A 63 3.66 -26.77 -12.49
C ALA A 63 4.74 -27.76 -12.05
N ARG A 64 5.04 -28.78 -12.88
CA ARG A 64 6.10 -29.75 -12.62
C ARG A 64 7.47 -29.10 -12.49
N SER A 65 7.81 -28.20 -13.41
CA SER A 65 9.10 -27.48 -13.36
C SER A 65 9.24 -26.67 -12.06
N LEU A 66 8.15 -26.07 -11.59
CA LEU A 66 8.14 -25.26 -10.39
C LEU A 66 8.24 -26.11 -9.12
N THR A 67 7.47 -27.19 -9.01
CA THR A 67 7.48 -28.09 -7.83
C THR A 67 8.79 -28.84 -7.71
N GLU A 68 9.37 -29.30 -8.83
CA GLU A 68 10.66 -29.99 -8.85
C GLU A 68 11.77 -29.09 -8.32
N LEU A 69 11.88 -27.87 -8.86
CA LEU A 69 12.87 -26.89 -8.40
C LEU A 69 12.65 -26.49 -6.95
N SER A 70 11.39 -26.28 -6.55
CA SER A 70 11.04 -25.90 -5.17
C SER A 70 11.45 -26.97 -4.17
N ARG A 71 11.23 -28.25 -4.50
CA ARG A 71 11.62 -29.38 -3.65
C ARG A 71 13.13 -29.57 -3.59
N GLU A 72 13.82 -29.42 -4.72
CA GLU A 72 15.29 -29.48 -4.81
C GLU A 72 15.98 -28.47 -3.88
N ILE A 73 15.50 -27.22 -3.87
CA ILE A 73 16.09 -26.16 -3.03
C ILE A 73 15.47 -26.08 -1.63
N ASN A 74 14.46 -26.93 -1.35
CA ASN A 74 13.65 -26.93 -0.13
C ASN A 74 13.09 -25.53 0.25
N ARG A 75 12.64 -24.77 -0.75
CA ARG A 75 12.03 -23.44 -0.59
C ARG A 75 10.86 -23.27 -1.55
N GLN A 76 9.86 -22.51 -1.13
CA GLN A 76 8.78 -22.12 -2.01
C GLN A 76 9.31 -21.27 -3.19
N ILE A 77 8.77 -21.47 -4.38
CA ILE A 77 9.07 -20.64 -5.55
C ILE A 77 7.75 -20.09 -6.08
N GLY A 78 7.69 -18.78 -6.29
CA GLY A 78 6.56 -18.06 -6.84
C GLY A 78 6.84 -17.45 -8.20
N LEU A 79 5.84 -17.45 -9.06
CA LEU A 79 5.81 -16.82 -10.38
C LEU A 79 4.67 -15.82 -10.42
N LEU A 80 4.97 -14.58 -10.80
CA LEU A 80 3.93 -13.62 -11.19
C LEU A 80 3.82 -13.62 -12.70
N VAL A 81 2.69 -14.13 -13.19
CA VAL A 81 2.43 -14.29 -14.63
C VAL A 81 1.47 -13.20 -15.09
N THR A 82 1.81 -12.52 -16.18
CA THR A 82 0.96 -11.50 -16.80
C THR A 82 -0.22 -12.14 -17.52
N ARG A 83 -1.26 -11.35 -17.83
CA ARG A 83 -2.38 -11.80 -18.69
C ARG A 83 -1.97 -12.25 -20.09
N ARG A 84 -0.77 -11.88 -20.55
CA ARG A 84 -0.21 -12.35 -21.84
C ARG A 84 0.53 -13.68 -21.71
N GLY A 85 0.63 -14.24 -20.51
CA GLY A 85 1.33 -15.49 -20.28
C GLY A 85 2.83 -15.38 -20.01
N GLU A 86 3.33 -14.16 -19.83
CA GLU A 86 4.75 -13.89 -19.57
C GLU A 86 5.03 -13.93 -18.07
N ILE A 87 6.14 -14.54 -17.67
CA ILE A 87 6.60 -14.51 -16.27
C ILE A 87 7.29 -13.16 -16.04
N ALA A 88 6.62 -12.28 -15.30
CA ALA A 88 7.12 -10.95 -14.96
C ALA A 88 8.09 -10.97 -13.78
N TYR A 89 7.86 -11.87 -12.81
CA TYR A 89 8.72 -12.04 -11.65
C TYR A 89 8.84 -13.51 -11.29
N VAL A 90 10.05 -13.89 -10.88
CA VAL A 90 10.36 -15.15 -10.20
C VAL A 90 10.81 -14.80 -8.79
N VAL A 91 10.19 -15.42 -7.80
CA VAL A 91 10.39 -15.13 -6.38
C VAL A 91 10.76 -16.42 -5.66
N VAL A 92 11.82 -16.38 -4.86
CA VAL A 92 12.26 -17.50 -4.01
C VAL A 92 11.95 -17.16 -2.56
N GLY A 93 11.11 -17.99 -1.94
CA GLY A 93 10.67 -17.83 -0.56
C GLY A 93 11.55 -18.53 0.46
N SER A 94 10.97 -18.75 1.63
CA SER A 94 11.44 -19.72 2.62
C SER A 94 10.69 -21.05 2.45
N HIS A 95 10.75 -21.93 3.45
CA HIS A 95 9.96 -23.15 3.47
C HIS A 95 8.45 -22.89 3.67
N HIS A 96 8.08 -21.75 4.27
CA HIS A 96 6.70 -21.47 4.71
C HIS A 96 6.08 -20.22 4.09
N ASN A 97 6.86 -19.36 3.44
CA ASN A 97 6.34 -18.10 2.91
C ASN A 97 7.11 -17.61 1.68
N ILE A 98 6.44 -16.77 0.90
CA ILE A 98 7.03 -16.00 -0.19
C ILE A 98 6.83 -14.52 0.08
N LEU A 99 7.85 -13.71 -0.20
CA LEU A 99 7.75 -12.26 -0.12
C LEU A 99 7.66 -11.67 -1.52
N ILE A 100 6.47 -11.21 -1.90
CA ILE A 100 6.23 -10.61 -3.20
C ILE A 100 6.94 -9.24 -3.28
N PRO A 101 7.75 -8.97 -4.33
CA PRO A 101 8.43 -7.69 -4.48
C PRO A 101 7.45 -6.54 -4.79
N ALA A 102 7.91 -5.30 -4.66
CA ALA A 102 7.16 -4.14 -5.10
C ALA A 102 6.86 -4.21 -6.60
N LEU A 103 5.58 -4.04 -6.96
CA LEU A 103 5.08 -4.20 -8.33
C LEU A 103 5.01 -2.86 -9.06
N ASP A 104 6.12 -2.12 -9.11
CA ASP A 104 6.18 -0.73 -9.58
C ASP A 104 5.84 -0.54 -11.08
N GLY A 105 6.04 -1.58 -11.91
CA GLY A 105 5.59 -1.64 -13.32
C GLY A 105 4.10 -1.99 -13.49
N PHE A 106 3.53 -2.52 -12.41
CA PHE A 106 2.17 -3.00 -12.15
C PHE A 106 0.94 -2.10 -12.16
N ARG A 107 0.94 -0.80 -12.48
CA ARG A 107 -0.04 0.16 -11.90
C ARG A 107 -1.45 -0.41 -11.57
N SER A 108 -1.76 -0.56 -10.28
CA SER A 108 -3.12 -0.80 -9.79
C SER A 108 -3.93 0.48 -10.03
N SER A 109 -5.12 0.32 -10.59
CA SER A 109 -6.15 1.35 -10.50
C SER A 109 -7.25 0.75 -9.64
N SER A 110 -7.96 1.57 -8.87
CA SER A 110 -9.07 1.08 -8.02
C SER A 110 -10.19 0.33 -8.79
N ARG A 111 -10.13 0.34 -10.14
CA ARG A 111 -11.11 -0.21 -11.08
C ARG A 111 -10.69 -1.51 -11.76
N ARG A 112 -9.43 -1.92 -11.69
CA ARG A 112 -8.91 -3.11 -12.40
C ARG A 112 -8.02 -3.92 -11.49
N PHE A 113 -7.98 -5.23 -11.72
CA PHE A 113 -6.98 -6.06 -11.06
C PHE A 113 -5.58 -5.70 -11.57
N ARG A 114 -4.55 -6.16 -10.85
CA ARG A 114 -3.14 -5.87 -11.14
C ARG A 114 -2.70 -6.41 -12.50
N GLY A 115 -3.46 -7.33 -13.11
CA GLY A 115 -3.10 -7.98 -14.36
C GLY A 115 -2.04 -9.07 -14.19
N LEU A 116 -1.90 -9.54 -12.95
CA LEU A 116 -0.92 -10.53 -12.53
C LEU A 116 -1.62 -11.64 -11.76
N ARG A 117 -1.33 -12.89 -12.11
CA ARG A 117 -1.66 -14.06 -11.31
C ARG A 117 -0.42 -14.58 -10.60
N LEU A 118 -0.54 -14.90 -9.32
CA LEU A 118 0.51 -15.55 -8.55
C LEU A 118 0.34 -17.07 -8.64
N ILE A 119 1.39 -17.76 -9.07
CA ILE A 119 1.48 -19.22 -9.05
C ILE A 119 2.69 -19.56 -8.19
N HIS A 120 2.50 -20.27 -7.09
CA HIS A 120 3.59 -20.60 -6.17
C HIS A 120 3.47 -22.00 -5.61
N THR A 121 4.48 -22.46 -4.90
CA THR A 121 4.54 -23.82 -4.33
C THR A 121 4.37 -23.83 -2.83
N HIS A 122 3.72 -24.86 -2.31
CA HIS A 122 3.60 -25.20 -0.90
C HIS A 122 4.30 -26.54 -0.65
N LEU A 123 5.22 -26.58 0.32
CA LEU A 123 6.08 -27.75 0.58
C LEU A 123 5.50 -28.72 1.59
N ALA A 124 4.54 -28.30 2.42
CA ALA A 124 3.89 -29.15 3.43
C ALA A 124 2.49 -29.64 2.99
N GLY A 125 2.11 -29.39 1.73
CA GLY A 125 0.82 -29.81 1.19
C GLY A 125 -0.37 -29.05 1.75
N GLU A 126 -0.14 -27.84 2.28
CA GLU A 126 -1.14 -26.99 2.88
C GLU A 126 -2.02 -26.28 1.83
N GLU A 127 -3.27 -26.00 2.19
CA GLU A 127 -4.16 -25.13 1.41
C GLU A 127 -3.62 -23.68 1.36
N LEU A 128 -4.34 -22.78 0.67
CA LEU A 128 -3.99 -21.36 0.67
C LEU A 128 -3.97 -20.80 2.10
N THR A 129 -2.85 -20.22 2.48
CA THR A 129 -2.64 -19.62 3.79
C THR A 129 -3.33 -18.25 3.88
N THR A 130 -3.51 -17.76 5.10
CA THR A 130 -3.99 -16.38 5.32
C THR A 130 -3.09 -15.35 4.66
N ASP A 131 -1.77 -15.59 4.60
CA ASP A 131 -0.83 -14.69 3.94
C ASP A 131 -1.08 -14.65 2.43
N ASP A 132 -1.36 -15.79 1.78
CA ASP A 132 -1.66 -15.85 0.35
C ASP A 132 -2.94 -15.09 -0.02
N LEU A 133 -3.98 -15.26 0.80
CA LEU A 133 -5.26 -14.59 0.62
C LEU A 133 -5.16 -13.09 0.90
N THR A 134 -4.31 -12.72 1.86
CA THR A 134 -3.97 -11.33 2.14
C THR A 134 -3.24 -10.71 0.95
N ASP A 135 -2.22 -11.37 0.42
CA ASP A 135 -1.48 -10.90 -0.75
C ASP A 135 -2.38 -10.79 -1.99
N LEU A 136 -3.28 -11.75 -2.23
CA LEU A 136 -4.31 -11.68 -3.27
C LEU A 136 -5.13 -10.38 -3.15
N ALA A 137 -5.59 -10.05 -1.95
CA ALA A 137 -6.42 -8.88 -1.67
C ALA A 137 -5.62 -7.57 -1.76
N LEU A 138 -4.49 -7.47 -1.06
CA LEU A 138 -3.67 -6.26 -0.97
C LEU A 138 -3.07 -5.85 -2.31
N LEU A 139 -2.52 -6.83 -3.03
CA LEU A 139 -1.91 -6.57 -4.33
C LEU A 139 -2.94 -6.56 -5.46
N ARG A 140 -4.21 -6.87 -5.15
CA ARG A 140 -5.32 -7.01 -6.09
C ARG A 140 -4.95 -7.90 -7.28
N LEU A 141 -4.34 -9.05 -6.98
CA LEU A 141 -3.96 -10.02 -8.01
C LEU A 141 -5.20 -10.53 -8.74
N ASP A 142 -5.02 -10.94 -9.99
CA ASP A 142 -6.09 -11.55 -10.77
C ASP A 142 -6.55 -12.87 -10.11
N LEU A 143 -5.59 -13.65 -9.60
CA LEU A 143 -5.79 -14.83 -8.75
C LEU A 143 -4.48 -15.22 -8.05
N VAL A 144 -4.58 -16.10 -7.05
CA VAL A 144 -3.47 -16.86 -6.46
C VAL A 144 -3.71 -18.37 -6.64
N CYS A 145 -2.66 -19.11 -6.98
CA CYS A 145 -2.69 -20.56 -7.16
C CYS A 145 -1.48 -21.19 -6.47
N ALA A 146 -1.70 -21.84 -5.33
CA ALA A 146 -0.69 -22.64 -4.62
C ALA A 146 -0.66 -24.06 -5.17
N LEU A 147 0.53 -24.56 -5.50
CA LEU A 147 0.79 -25.91 -5.96
C LEU A 147 1.43 -26.72 -4.84
N GLU A 148 0.82 -27.83 -4.45
CA GLU A 148 1.46 -28.78 -3.55
C GLU A 148 2.69 -29.37 -4.25
N ALA A 149 3.86 -29.23 -3.64
CA ALA A 149 5.08 -29.87 -4.08
C ALA A 149 5.25 -31.20 -3.34
N GLY A 150 4.97 -32.30 -4.03
CA GLY A 150 5.12 -33.65 -3.50
C GLY A 150 6.56 -33.96 -3.10
N GLU A 151 6.75 -34.97 -2.24
CA GLU A 151 8.09 -35.38 -1.81
C GLU A 151 8.95 -35.90 -2.98
N ASP A 152 8.31 -36.41 -4.02
CA ASP A 152 8.88 -36.85 -5.29
C ASP A 152 9.19 -35.69 -6.26
N GLY A 153 8.90 -34.44 -5.87
CA GLY A 153 9.05 -33.24 -6.69
C GLY A 153 7.94 -33.04 -7.73
N LEU A 154 6.96 -33.95 -7.79
CA LEU A 154 5.82 -33.84 -8.70
C LEU A 154 4.72 -32.96 -8.10
N PRO A 155 3.90 -32.32 -8.95
CA PRO A 155 2.83 -31.47 -8.47
C PRO A 155 1.64 -32.32 -7.95
N GLY A 156 1.21 -32.02 -6.72
CA GLY A 156 0.00 -32.53 -6.10
C GLY A 156 -1.24 -31.74 -6.52
N TYR A 157 -2.08 -31.35 -5.56
CA TYR A 157 -3.23 -30.49 -5.83
C TYR A 157 -2.82 -29.02 -6.01
N ALA A 158 -3.64 -28.31 -6.80
CA ALA A 158 -3.62 -26.87 -6.93
C ALA A 158 -4.77 -26.25 -6.12
N HIS A 159 -4.43 -25.33 -5.23
CA HIS A 159 -5.36 -24.55 -4.42
C HIS A 159 -5.44 -23.15 -5.00
N THR A 160 -6.60 -22.78 -5.55
CA THR A 160 -6.76 -21.52 -6.29
C THR A 160 -7.79 -20.64 -5.62
N ALA A 161 -7.48 -19.36 -5.43
CA ALA A 161 -8.45 -18.35 -5.00
C ALA A 161 -8.39 -17.13 -5.91
N HIS A 162 -9.53 -16.48 -6.07
CA HIS A 162 -9.67 -15.24 -6.82
C HIS A 162 -10.53 -14.25 -6.04
N LEU A 163 -10.36 -12.97 -6.32
CA LEU A 163 -11.21 -11.94 -5.72
C LEU A 163 -12.66 -12.09 -6.22
N VAL A 164 -13.62 -11.72 -5.40
CA VAL A 164 -15.03 -11.61 -5.80
C VAL A 164 -15.54 -10.22 -5.53
N PRO A 165 -16.49 -9.73 -6.34
CA PRO A 165 -17.19 -8.52 -6.00
C PRO A 165 -17.87 -8.73 -4.64
N GLU A 166 -18.07 -7.63 -3.94
CA GLU A 166 -18.80 -7.62 -2.68
C GLU A 166 -20.08 -8.45 -2.82
N ASN A 167 -20.42 -9.22 -1.81
CA ASN A 167 -21.59 -10.07 -1.82
C ASN A 167 -22.29 -9.94 -0.47
N PRO A 168 -23.58 -10.30 -0.37
CA PRO A 168 -24.30 -10.24 0.91
C PRO A 168 -23.63 -11.05 2.04
N ALA A 169 -22.79 -12.03 1.68
CA ALA A 169 -22.03 -12.83 2.63
C ALA A 169 -20.68 -12.19 3.06
N GLY A 170 -20.34 -10.99 2.57
CA GLY A 170 -19.12 -10.27 2.96
C GLY A 170 -17.81 -10.96 2.57
N ARG A 171 -17.81 -11.83 1.56
CA ARG A 171 -16.60 -12.56 1.10
C ARG A 171 -15.81 -11.73 0.08
N PHE A 172 -14.49 -11.72 0.18
CA PHE A 172 -13.56 -10.98 -0.71
C PHE A 172 -12.94 -11.83 -1.78
N TRP A 173 -12.85 -13.13 -1.50
CA TRP A 173 -12.36 -14.12 -2.43
C TRP A 173 -13.23 -15.37 -2.33
N LEU A 174 -13.16 -16.19 -3.37
CA LEU A 174 -13.62 -17.56 -3.33
C LEU A 174 -12.44 -18.46 -3.65
N THR A 175 -12.36 -19.56 -2.92
CA THR A 175 -11.47 -20.67 -3.23
C THR A 175 -12.22 -21.59 -4.19
N LEU A 176 -11.59 -21.92 -5.30
CA LEU A 176 -12.06 -22.93 -6.24
C LEU A 176 -11.82 -24.32 -5.64
N ASP A 177 -12.55 -25.32 -6.11
CA ASP A 177 -12.29 -26.71 -5.78
C ASP A 177 -10.83 -27.06 -6.08
N ARG A 178 -10.18 -27.76 -5.15
CA ARG A 178 -8.82 -28.27 -5.40
C ARG A 178 -8.83 -29.23 -6.58
N ARG A 179 -7.91 -29.03 -7.53
CA ARG A 179 -7.78 -29.83 -8.75
C ARG A 179 -6.32 -30.12 -9.00
N ARG A 180 -5.99 -31.20 -9.71
CA ARG A 180 -4.62 -31.38 -10.20
C ARG A 180 -4.34 -30.36 -11.31
N PRO A 181 -3.08 -29.93 -11.54
CA PRO A 181 -2.78 -28.95 -12.59
C PRO A 181 -3.27 -29.33 -13.99
N ALA A 182 -3.34 -30.63 -14.30
CA ALA A 182 -3.85 -31.13 -15.57
C ALA A 182 -5.39 -31.04 -15.70
N GLU A 183 -6.10 -30.95 -14.58
CA GLU A 183 -7.57 -30.90 -14.47
C GLU A 183 -8.10 -29.47 -14.32
N LEU A 184 -7.22 -28.47 -14.32
CA LEU A 184 -7.61 -27.06 -14.28
C LEU A 184 -8.16 -26.62 -15.65
N ASP A 185 -9.47 -26.75 -15.80
CA ASP A 185 -10.19 -26.48 -17.05
C ASP A 185 -10.86 -25.08 -17.10
N LEU A 186 -10.52 -24.20 -16.16
CA LEU A 186 -10.96 -22.82 -16.18
C LEU A 186 -10.24 -22.03 -17.27
N ASP A 187 -10.99 -21.44 -18.21
CA ASP A 187 -10.48 -20.41 -19.12
C ASP A 187 -10.25 -19.11 -18.34
N PHE A 188 -9.00 -18.88 -17.95
CA PHE A 188 -8.57 -17.73 -17.15
C PHE A 188 -8.91 -16.40 -17.81
N THR A 189 -8.73 -16.27 -19.12
CA THR A 189 -8.90 -14.99 -19.81
C THR A 189 -10.37 -14.59 -19.85
N THR A 190 -11.24 -15.55 -20.18
CA THR A 190 -12.70 -15.35 -20.15
C THR A 190 -13.16 -15.07 -18.72
N PHE A 191 -12.69 -15.86 -17.75
CA PHE A 191 -13.04 -15.73 -16.34
C PHE A 191 -12.69 -14.35 -15.77
N ILE A 192 -11.44 -13.89 -15.92
CA ILE A 192 -11.00 -12.62 -15.33
C ILE A 192 -11.70 -11.42 -15.96
N THR A 193 -12.00 -11.51 -17.26
CA THR A 193 -12.71 -10.45 -18.00
C THR A 193 -14.16 -10.32 -17.51
N ALA A 194 -14.85 -11.44 -17.29
CA ALA A 194 -16.19 -11.45 -16.71
C ALA A 194 -16.17 -10.86 -15.30
N LEU A 195 -15.22 -11.30 -14.47
CA LEU A 195 -15.08 -10.83 -13.09
C LEU A 195 -14.80 -9.31 -13.02
N GLU A 196 -13.90 -8.78 -13.84
CA GLU A 196 -13.69 -7.32 -13.91
C GLU A 196 -14.96 -6.56 -14.35
N GLY A 197 -15.75 -7.15 -15.24
CA GLY A 197 -17.05 -6.62 -15.64
C GLY A 197 -18.00 -6.48 -14.45
N GLU A 198 -18.06 -7.50 -13.58
CA GLU A 198 -18.88 -7.47 -12.36
C GLU A 198 -18.40 -6.39 -11.37
N PHE A 199 -17.08 -6.28 -11.15
CA PHE A 199 -16.48 -5.24 -10.30
C PHE A 199 -16.80 -3.83 -10.83
N ALA A 200 -16.65 -3.62 -12.14
CA ALA A 200 -16.92 -2.32 -12.77
C ALA A 200 -18.41 -1.93 -12.72
N GLY A 201 -19.31 -2.92 -12.82
CA GLY A 201 -20.76 -2.72 -12.75
C GLY A 201 -21.21 -2.16 -11.40
N ARG A 202 -20.74 -2.75 -10.28
CA ARG A 202 -21.14 -2.33 -8.92
C ARG A 202 -20.54 -0.99 -8.49
N GLN A 203 -19.32 -0.69 -8.91
CA GLN A 203 -18.65 0.56 -8.56
C GLN A 203 -19.32 1.79 -9.21
N LYS A 204 -19.94 1.64 -10.39
CA LYS A 204 -20.70 2.72 -11.04
C LYS A 204 -21.92 3.13 -10.22
N THR A 205 -22.61 2.16 -9.61
CA THR A 205 -23.75 2.40 -8.72
C THR A 205 -23.31 3.18 -7.48
N ARG A 206 -22.16 2.82 -6.87
CA ARG A 206 -21.63 3.49 -5.68
C ARG A 206 -21.16 4.92 -5.88
N LYS A 207 -20.69 5.28 -7.08
CA LYS A 207 -20.23 6.66 -7.35
C LYS A 207 -21.37 7.70 -7.23
N VAL A 208 -22.62 7.23 -7.21
CA VAL A 208 -23.82 8.03 -7.00
C VAL A 208 -24.11 8.28 -5.50
N ASP A 209 -23.64 7.40 -4.60
CA ASP A 209 -23.88 7.45 -3.14
C ASP A 209 -22.64 7.90 -2.35
N ALA A 210 -21.96 8.96 -2.80
CA ALA A 210 -20.62 9.36 -2.39
C ALA A 210 -20.48 9.88 -0.93
N VAL A 211 -20.70 9.02 0.06
CA VAL A 211 -20.31 9.25 1.47
C VAL A 211 -18.94 8.59 1.71
N GLU A 212 -18.01 9.30 2.35
CA GLU A 212 -16.71 8.71 2.74
C GLU A 212 -16.95 7.68 3.85
N ARG A 213 -16.54 6.44 3.62
CA ARG A 213 -16.77 5.29 4.52
C ARG A 213 -15.47 5.00 5.27
N ALA A 214 -15.50 5.18 6.59
CA ALA A 214 -14.31 5.18 7.41
C ALA A 214 -14.21 3.98 8.37
N ILE A 215 -12.98 3.53 8.60
CA ILE A 215 -12.60 2.73 9.77
C ILE A 215 -11.75 3.61 10.69
N LEU A 216 -12.12 3.63 11.97
CA LEU A 216 -11.32 4.31 12.99
C LEU A 216 -10.22 3.39 13.51
N VAL A 217 -9.04 3.94 13.75
CA VAL A 217 -7.88 3.17 14.18
C VAL A 217 -7.25 3.82 15.40
N ARG A 218 -7.14 3.06 16.49
CA ARG A 218 -6.41 3.46 17.69
C ARG A 218 -5.38 2.41 18.07
N VAL A 219 -4.20 2.87 18.43
CA VAL A 219 -3.16 2.04 19.07
C VAL A 219 -3.07 2.45 20.53
N GLU A 220 -3.14 1.50 21.44
CA GLU A 220 -3.09 1.76 22.88
C GLU A 220 -1.81 1.18 23.47
N THR A 221 -0.96 2.06 24.00
CA THR A 221 0.27 1.68 24.70
C THR A 221 0.09 1.65 26.21
N ASN A 222 -0.89 2.38 26.75
CA ASN A 222 -1.19 2.38 28.17
C ASN A 222 -2.47 1.56 28.43
N PRO A 223 -2.38 0.42 29.12
CA PRO A 223 -3.54 -0.43 29.39
C PRO A 223 -4.62 0.25 30.25
N PHE A 224 -4.29 1.35 30.94
CA PHE A 224 -5.22 2.11 31.78
C PHE A 224 -5.97 3.22 31.02
N PHE A 225 -5.61 3.48 29.76
CA PHE A 225 -6.30 4.51 28.98
C PHE A 225 -7.57 3.93 28.33
N ASP A 226 -8.66 4.69 28.38
CA ASP A 226 -9.93 4.30 27.77
C ASP A 226 -9.92 4.63 26.27
N GLY A 227 -9.39 3.69 25.49
CA GLY A 227 -9.37 3.81 24.04
C GLY A 227 -10.75 3.75 23.39
N GLU A 228 -11.74 3.13 24.02
CA GLU A 228 -13.12 3.05 23.51
C GLU A 228 -13.80 4.41 23.61
N ALA A 229 -13.65 5.10 24.75
CA ALA A 229 -14.17 6.46 24.90
C ALA A 229 -13.56 7.43 23.88
N SER A 230 -12.25 7.32 23.61
CA SER A 230 -11.58 8.17 22.61
C SER A 230 -12.08 7.91 21.19
N LEU A 231 -12.30 6.65 20.82
CA LEU A 231 -12.87 6.29 19.52
C LEU A 231 -14.34 6.68 19.39
N ALA A 232 -15.11 6.61 20.48
CA ALA A 232 -16.49 7.10 20.51
C ALA A 232 -16.54 8.61 20.25
N GLU A 233 -15.64 9.39 20.86
CA GLU A 233 -15.51 10.82 20.58
C GLU A 233 -15.10 11.07 19.12
N LEU A 234 -14.08 10.37 18.62
CA LEU A 234 -13.63 10.50 17.23
C LEU A 234 -14.73 10.16 16.23
N ARG A 235 -15.59 9.19 16.54
CA ARG A 235 -16.77 8.85 15.74
C ARG A 235 -17.74 10.04 15.62
N GLU A 236 -18.00 10.76 16.71
CA GLU A 236 -18.83 11.96 16.68
C GLU A 236 -18.19 13.12 15.90
N LEU A 237 -16.86 13.24 15.98
CA LEU A 237 -16.12 14.19 15.13
C LEU A 237 -16.26 13.85 13.64
N CYS A 238 -16.13 12.57 13.27
CA CYS A 238 -16.31 12.11 11.89
C CYS A 238 -17.74 12.38 11.37
N ARG A 239 -18.76 12.11 12.21
CA ARG A 239 -20.16 12.41 11.89
C ARG A 239 -20.39 13.90 11.60
N SER A 240 -19.73 14.79 12.34
CA SER A 240 -19.77 16.24 12.09
C SER A 240 -19.14 16.66 10.74
N CYS A 241 -18.40 15.75 10.10
CA CYS A 241 -17.72 15.92 8.82
C CYS A 241 -18.35 15.10 7.68
N ASP A 242 -19.59 14.62 7.80
CA ASP A 242 -20.24 13.73 6.81
C ASP A 242 -19.38 12.51 6.45
N VAL A 243 -18.59 12.03 7.42
CA VAL A 243 -17.83 10.79 7.30
C VAL A 243 -18.61 9.70 8.04
N GLU A 244 -19.02 8.67 7.31
CA GLU A 244 -19.75 7.55 7.89
C GLU A 244 -18.75 6.51 8.42
N VAL A 245 -18.82 6.24 9.72
CA VAL A 245 -17.92 5.30 10.40
C VAL A 245 -18.56 3.92 10.48
N PHE A 246 -17.96 2.94 9.81
CA PHE A 246 -18.47 1.56 9.75
C PHE A 246 -17.88 0.64 10.80
N ASP A 247 -16.61 0.83 11.16
CA ASP A 247 -15.94 0.01 12.17
C ASP A 247 -14.88 0.83 12.91
N ALA A 248 -14.43 0.29 14.03
CA ALA A 248 -13.38 0.86 14.84
C ALA A 248 -12.47 -0.25 15.38
N VAL A 249 -11.16 -0.06 15.25
CA VAL A 249 -10.15 -1.05 15.62
C VAL A 249 -9.23 -0.47 16.68
N ILE A 250 -9.16 -1.14 17.84
CA ILE A 250 -8.15 -0.89 18.86
C ILE A 250 -7.09 -2.00 18.81
N GLN A 251 -5.82 -1.62 18.69
CA GLN A 251 -4.69 -2.52 18.93
C GLN A 251 -3.98 -2.14 20.22
N ARG A 252 -3.98 -3.04 21.20
CA ARG A 252 -3.17 -2.89 22.41
C ARG A 252 -1.77 -3.45 22.17
N ARG A 253 -0.72 -2.69 22.50
CA ARG A 253 0.68 -3.12 22.34
C ARG A 253 1.64 -2.30 23.21
N PRO A 254 2.82 -2.83 23.60
CA PRO A 254 3.77 -2.09 24.45
C PRO A 254 4.28 -0.81 23.79
N GLU A 255 4.61 -0.87 22.50
CA GLU A 255 5.17 0.24 21.73
C GLU A 255 4.53 0.33 20.34
N VAL A 256 4.43 1.56 19.81
CA VAL A 256 3.90 1.82 18.46
C VAL A 256 4.88 1.38 17.38
N ASP A 257 4.37 0.98 16.21
CA ASP A 257 5.24 0.73 15.06
C ASP A 257 5.74 2.07 14.50
N PRO A 258 7.06 2.27 14.37
CA PRO A 258 7.60 3.56 13.92
C PRO A 258 7.19 3.89 12.47
N ARG A 259 6.91 2.88 11.64
CA ARG A 259 6.54 3.03 10.23
C ARG A 259 5.03 3.13 10.01
N PHE A 260 4.23 2.37 10.75
CA PHE A 260 2.78 2.25 10.52
C PHE A 260 1.91 2.68 11.69
N LEU A 261 2.49 3.00 12.86
CA LEU A 261 1.83 3.16 14.15
C LEU A 261 1.20 1.85 14.68
N ILE A 262 0.38 1.19 13.86
CA ILE A 262 -0.23 -0.12 14.08
C ILE A 262 0.71 -1.25 13.60
N GLY A 263 0.58 -2.46 14.14
CA GLY A 263 1.39 -3.61 13.74
C GLY A 263 1.01 -4.10 12.34
N LYS A 264 1.99 -4.52 11.54
CA LYS A 264 1.79 -4.97 10.14
C LYS A 264 0.70 -6.04 9.99
N GLY A 265 0.67 -7.05 10.87
CA GLY A 265 -0.38 -8.09 10.82
C GLY A 265 -1.77 -7.49 11.01
N LYS A 266 -1.94 -6.66 12.04
CA LYS A 266 -3.22 -5.99 12.32
C LYS A 266 -3.60 -4.99 11.23
N LEU A 267 -2.63 -4.33 10.60
CA LEU A 267 -2.85 -3.48 9.42
C LEU A 267 -3.38 -4.30 8.25
N SER A 268 -2.85 -5.50 8.04
CA SER A 268 -3.31 -6.42 6.99
C SER A 268 -4.75 -6.89 7.25
N ASP A 269 -5.05 -7.30 8.49
CA ASP A 269 -6.43 -7.60 8.93
C ASP A 269 -7.37 -6.42 8.70
N LEU A 270 -6.89 -5.21 8.99
CA LEU A 270 -7.67 -3.99 8.84
C LEU A 270 -7.96 -3.67 7.38
N ILE A 271 -7.04 -3.95 6.46
CA ILE A 271 -7.30 -3.77 5.03
C ILE A 271 -8.34 -4.79 4.56
N ILE A 272 -8.25 -6.04 5.02
CA ILE A 272 -9.27 -7.05 4.73
C ILE A 272 -10.64 -6.56 5.23
N ARG A 273 -10.72 -6.00 6.44
CA ARG A 273 -11.94 -5.39 6.98
C ARG A 273 -12.39 -4.17 6.19
N ALA A 274 -11.48 -3.29 5.81
CA ALA A 274 -11.77 -2.12 4.99
C ALA A 274 -12.39 -2.52 3.65
N MET A 275 -11.86 -3.56 3.04
CA MET A 275 -12.46 -4.15 1.85
C MET A 275 -13.84 -4.74 2.19
N GLN A 276 -14.00 -5.49 3.30
CA GLN A 276 -15.29 -6.04 3.82
C GLN A 276 -16.41 -5.04 3.90
N MET A 277 -16.08 -3.82 4.32
CA MET A 277 -17.08 -2.79 4.55
C MET A 277 -17.04 -1.71 3.48
N ASP A 278 -16.25 -1.90 2.41
CA ASP A 278 -15.99 -0.89 1.39
C ASP A 278 -15.63 0.47 1.99
N ALA A 279 -14.85 0.44 3.06
CA ALA A 279 -14.22 1.62 3.60
C ALA A 279 -13.17 2.11 2.60
N ASN A 280 -13.17 3.42 2.34
CA ASN A 280 -12.20 4.10 1.49
C ASN A 280 -11.33 5.09 2.26
N LEU A 281 -11.57 5.22 3.57
CA LEU A 281 -10.90 6.13 4.49
C LEU A 281 -10.46 5.41 5.76
N LEU A 282 -9.20 5.62 6.17
CA LEU A 282 -8.71 5.27 7.49
C LEU A 282 -8.51 6.54 8.31
N VAL A 283 -9.11 6.57 9.50
CA VAL A 283 -8.99 7.69 10.43
C VAL A 283 -8.23 7.23 11.67
N PHE A 284 -7.01 7.73 11.84
CA PHE A 284 -6.18 7.42 13.00
C PHE A 284 -6.47 8.39 14.14
N ASP A 285 -6.70 7.85 15.32
CA ASP A 285 -6.97 8.63 16.54
C ASP A 285 -5.73 9.34 17.11
N HIS A 286 -4.56 9.07 16.53
CA HIS A 286 -3.28 9.66 16.88
C HIS A 286 -2.76 10.54 15.76
N GLU A 287 -2.03 11.60 16.10
CA GLU A 287 -1.34 12.39 15.09
C GLU A 287 -0.28 11.54 14.38
N LEU A 288 -0.31 11.55 13.05
CA LEU A 288 0.61 10.78 12.22
C LEU A 288 1.76 11.67 11.72
N THR A 289 2.95 11.08 11.68
CA THR A 289 4.08 11.69 10.97
C THR A 289 3.91 11.59 9.46
N ALA A 290 4.57 12.46 8.70
CA ALA A 290 4.54 12.42 7.25
C ALA A 290 5.02 11.06 6.67
N ALA A 291 5.97 10.40 7.34
CA ALA A 291 6.47 9.09 6.93
C ALA A 291 5.46 7.96 7.18
N GLN A 292 4.73 8.03 8.30
CA GLN A 292 3.65 7.07 8.60
C GLN A 292 2.49 7.22 7.64
N ILE A 293 2.01 8.45 7.37
CA ILE A 293 0.93 8.70 6.40
C ILE A 293 1.28 8.09 5.04
N ARG A 294 2.50 8.34 4.54
CA ARG A 294 2.98 7.73 3.29
C ARG A 294 2.99 6.21 3.35
N SER A 295 3.62 5.65 4.37
CA SER A 295 3.76 4.20 4.49
C SER A 295 2.40 3.51 4.58
N LEU A 296 1.46 4.08 5.33
CA LEU A 296 0.09 3.58 5.43
C LEU A 296 -0.66 3.71 4.11
N ALA A 297 -0.62 4.88 3.45
CA ALA A 297 -1.27 5.08 2.16
C ALA A 297 -0.71 4.14 1.07
N ASP A 298 0.61 3.98 1.00
CA ASP A 298 1.28 3.08 0.07
C ASP A 298 0.95 1.60 0.34
N PHE A 299 0.81 1.22 1.62
CA PHE A 299 0.52 -0.16 2.01
C PHE A 299 -0.98 -0.52 1.86
N THR A 300 -1.87 0.44 2.12
CA THR A 300 -3.32 0.22 2.12
C THR A 300 -3.99 0.55 0.78
N GLU A 301 -3.33 1.34 -0.08
CA GLU A 301 -3.94 2.01 -1.25
C GLU A 301 -5.21 2.84 -0.88
N MET A 302 -5.38 3.24 0.38
CA MET A 302 -6.53 4.00 0.89
C MET A 302 -6.16 5.45 1.28
N LYS A 303 -7.18 6.32 1.39
CA LYS A 303 -7.00 7.65 1.99
C LYS A 303 -6.77 7.47 3.49
N VAL A 304 -5.71 8.09 4.02
CA VAL A 304 -5.35 8.04 5.44
C VAL A 304 -5.35 9.46 5.99
N ILE A 305 -6.12 9.69 7.05
CA ILE A 305 -6.13 10.95 7.80
C ILE A 305 -5.94 10.64 9.29
N ASP A 306 -5.55 11.66 10.05
CA ASP A 306 -5.48 11.58 11.51
C ASP A 306 -6.53 12.48 12.18
N ARG A 307 -6.61 12.39 13.50
CA ARG A 307 -7.50 13.18 14.34
C ARG A 307 -7.33 14.69 14.12
N THR A 308 -6.10 15.17 13.96
CA THR A 308 -5.82 16.59 13.72
C THR A 308 -6.46 17.05 12.40
N GLN A 309 -6.34 16.25 11.33
CA GLN A 309 -6.97 16.56 10.05
C GLN A 309 -8.51 16.60 10.17
N VAL A 310 -9.13 15.65 10.87
CA VAL A 310 -10.59 15.65 11.10
C VAL A 310 -11.02 16.93 11.81
N ILE A 311 -10.32 17.33 12.87
CA ILE A 311 -10.63 18.55 13.64
C ILE A 311 -10.51 19.80 12.74
N LEU A 312 -9.46 19.88 11.93
CA LEU A 312 -9.26 21.00 11.00
C LEU A 312 -10.38 21.08 9.96
N ASP A 313 -10.88 19.93 9.47
CA ASP A 313 -11.98 19.87 8.51
C ASP A 313 -13.32 20.31 9.14
N ILE A 314 -13.56 19.97 10.41
CA ILE A 314 -14.72 20.48 11.18
C ILE A 314 -14.64 22.00 11.31
N PHE A 315 -13.47 22.54 11.68
CA PHE A 315 -13.30 23.98 11.80
C PHE A 315 -13.46 24.69 10.46
N ALA A 316 -13.01 24.09 9.35
CA ALA A 316 -13.18 24.67 8.02
C ALA A 316 -14.65 24.80 7.65
N ARG A 317 -15.48 23.80 8.00
CA ARG A 317 -16.93 23.82 7.78
C ARG A 317 -17.64 24.87 8.64
N ARG A 318 -17.19 25.08 9.88
CA ARG A 318 -17.79 26.03 10.84
C ARG A 318 -17.28 27.48 10.70
N ALA A 319 -16.18 27.70 9.96
CA ALA A 319 -15.57 29.02 9.80
C ALA A 319 -16.37 29.93 8.86
N HIS A 320 -17.33 30.69 9.42
CA HIS A 320 -18.13 31.65 8.65
C HIS A 320 -17.50 33.06 8.60
N SER A 321 -16.82 33.48 9.67
CA SER A 321 -16.21 34.81 9.76
C SER A 321 -14.91 34.89 8.96
N ARG A 322 -14.54 36.10 8.49
CA ARG A 322 -13.26 36.32 7.80
C ARG A 322 -12.07 35.91 8.67
N GLU A 323 -12.10 36.26 9.96
CA GLU A 323 -11.08 35.87 10.95
C GLU A 323 -10.97 34.35 11.07
N GLY A 324 -12.10 33.66 11.24
CA GLY A 324 -12.14 32.21 11.37
C GLY A 324 -11.62 31.50 10.12
N LYS A 325 -12.02 31.98 8.92
CA LYS A 325 -11.52 31.41 7.66
C LYS A 325 -10.00 31.53 7.53
N ILE A 326 -9.44 32.70 7.87
CA ILE A 326 -7.99 32.93 7.86
C ILE A 326 -7.28 32.00 8.85
N GLN A 327 -7.79 31.89 10.09
CA GLN A 327 -7.19 31.04 11.12
C GLN A 327 -7.20 29.56 10.73
N VAL A 328 -8.31 29.06 10.18
CA VAL A 328 -8.41 27.66 9.77
C VAL A 328 -7.54 27.36 8.56
N GLU A 329 -7.55 28.22 7.54
CA GLU A 329 -6.67 28.04 6.37
C GLU A 329 -5.20 28.04 6.80
N LEU A 330 -4.82 28.96 7.69
CA LEU A 330 -3.46 29.04 8.25
C LEU A 330 -3.09 27.75 8.98
N ALA A 331 -3.98 27.21 9.81
CA ALA A 331 -3.77 25.97 10.55
C ALA A 331 -3.62 24.77 9.60
N GLN A 332 -4.49 24.65 8.59
CA GLN A 332 -4.42 23.60 7.56
C GLN A 332 -3.10 23.66 6.78
N LEU A 333 -2.66 24.86 6.37
CA LEU A 333 -1.40 25.01 5.64
C LEU A 333 -0.19 24.67 6.52
N LYS A 334 -0.17 25.09 7.79
CA LYS A 334 0.89 24.75 8.74
C LYS A 334 0.96 23.24 9.00
N TYR A 335 -0.18 22.58 9.13
CA TYR A 335 -0.26 21.14 9.33
C TYR A 335 0.18 20.36 8.08
N ARG A 336 -0.25 20.81 6.89
CA ARG A 336 0.06 20.18 5.60
C ARG A 336 1.50 20.37 5.15
N LEU A 337 2.12 21.54 5.39
CA LEU A 337 3.48 21.89 4.93
C LEU A 337 4.54 20.81 5.23
N PRO A 338 4.73 20.34 6.49
CA PRO A 338 5.71 19.30 6.79
C PRO A 338 5.32 17.93 6.21
N ARG A 339 4.06 17.76 5.81
CA ARG A 339 3.45 16.53 5.29
C ARG A 339 3.32 16.51 3.76
N LEU A 340 3.81 17.52 3.03
CA LEU A 340 3.87 17.46 1.56
C LEU A 340 4.93 16.48 1.08
N THR A 341 4.53 15.60 0.17
CA THR A 341 5.36 14.52 -0.37
C THR A 341 5.31 14.49 -1.90
N ARG A 342 6.26 13.78 -2.52
CA ARG A 342 6.36 13.71 -4.00
C ARG A 342 5.14 13.10 -4.69
N GLN A 343 4.32 12.30 -4.00
CA GLN A 343 3.21 11.56 -4.63
C GLN A 343 2.02 12.46 -4.99
N ASP A 344 1.81 13.57 -4.26
CA ASP A 344 0.84 14.61 -4.62
C ASP A 344 1.17 15.26 -5.98
N ALA A 345 2.39 15.05 -6.49
CA ALA A 345 2.85 15.50 -7.80
C ALA A 345 2.67 14.44 -8.90
N GLY A 346 1.52 13.72 -8.92
CA GLY A 346 1.14 12.69 -9.91
C GLY A 346 1.14 13.09 -11.40
N LEU A 347 1.67 14.27 -11.75
CA LEU A 347 1.90 14.76 -13.11
C LEU A 347 3.39 14.90 -13.49
N SER A 348 4.34 14.65 -12.57
CA SER A 348 5.74 15.09 -12.76
C SER A 348 6.68 14.09 -13.42
N ARG A 349 6.20 12.97 -13.96
CA ARG A 349 7.07 12.02 -14.72
C ARG A 349 7.07 12.24 -16.22
N LEU A 350 6.14 13.02 -16.77
CA LEU A 350 6.10 13.33 -18.21
C LEU A 350 6.96 14.54 -18.61
N ALA A 351 7.55 15.26 -17.66
CA ALA A 351 8.41 16.43 -17.94
C ALA A 351 9.92 16.18 -17.74
N GLY A 352 10.31 14.96 -17.33
CA GLY A 352 11.68 14.64 -16.89
C GLY A 352 12.46 13.72 -17.82
N GLY A 353 12.10 13.66 -19.10
CA GLY A 353 12.87 12.93 -20.12
C GLY A 353 13.76 13.88 -20.90
N ILE A 354 15.08 13.72 -20.72
CA ILE A 354 16.18 14.25 -21.55
C ILE A 354 16.57 15.72 -21.26
N GLY A 355 17.71 15.89 -20.59
CA GLY A 355 18.62 17.02 -20.84
C GLY A 355 18.22 18.39 -20.32
N GLY A 356 18.10 18.56 -19.01
CA GLY A 356 18.04 19.87 -18.35
C GLY A 356 19.18 20.03 -17.34
N THR A 357 20.39 20.26 -17.82
CA THR A 357 21.55 20.60 -16.98
C THR A 357 21.38 22.04 -16.47
N GLY A 358 20.73 22.20 -15.32
CA GLY A 358 20.60 23.46 -14.62
C GLY A 358 20.11 23.23 -13.18
N PRO A 359 20.41 24.14 -12.24
CA PRO A 359 19.89 24.08 -10.87
C PRO A 359 18.40 24.43 -10.85
N GLY A 360 17.57 23.55 -11.43
CA GLY A 360 16.13 23.73 -11.52
C GLY A 360 15.43 23.27 -10.24
N GLU A 361 14.75 24.21 -9.58
CA GLU A 361 13.91 23.97 -8.40
C GLU A 361 12.90 22.85 -8.69
N THR A 362 12.84 21.85 -7.82
CA THR A 362 11.90 20.72 -7.99
C THR A 362 10.46 21.20 -7.77
N LYS A 363 9.47 20.60 -8.45
CA LYS A 363 8.05 20.96 -8.27
C LYS A 363 7.61 20.97 -6.79
N LEU A 364 8.13 20.03 -6.00
CA LEU A 364 7.87 19.95 -4.56
C LEU A 364 8.44 21.16 -3.79
N GLU A 365 9.61 21.66 -4.19
CA GLU A 365 10.20 22.88 -3.61
C GLU A 365 9.37 24.11 -3.95
N VAL A 366 8.94 24.24 -5.22
CA VAL A 366 8.03 25.31 -5.66
C VAL A 366 6.73 25.28 -4.86
N ASP A 367 6.11 24.11 -4.68
CA ASP A 367 4.87 23.96 -3.92
C ASP A 367 5.07 24.32 -2.44
N ARG A 368 6.17 23.87 -1.82
CA ARG A 368 6.54 24.25 -0.44
C ARG A 368 6.75 25.75 -0.32
N ARG A 369 7.40 26.39 -1.29
CA ARG A 369 7.62 27.84 -1.31
C ARG A 369 6.29 28.60 -1.38
N ARG A 370 5.40 28.22 -2.30
CA ARG A 370 4.05 28.83 -2.44
C ARG A 370 3.25 28.72 -1.15
N ILE A 371 3.30 27.56 -0.47
CA ILE A 371 2.61 27.37 0.81
C ILE A 371 3.20 28.28 1.89
N ARG A 372 4.53 28.43 1.97
CA ARG A 372 5.17 29.35 2.91
C ARG A 372 4.80 30.81 2.64
N GLU A 373 4.78 31.22 1.38
CA GLU A 373 4.35 32.56 0.98
C GLU A 373 2.89 32.83 1.37
N ARG A 374 2.00 31.85 1.15
CA ARG A 374 0.59 31.92 1.57
C ARG A 374 0.44 32.00 3.09
N ILE A 375 1.17 31.18 3.85
CA ILE A 375 1.22 31.24 5.32
C ILE A 375 1.62 32.65 5.77
N HIS A 376 2.70 33.20 5.20
CA HIS A 376 3.17 34.54 5.56
C HIS A 376 2.14 35.64 5.24
N HIS A 377 1.43 35.51 4.13
CA HIS A 377 0.35 36.42 3.77
C HIS A 377 -0.81 36.35 4.78
N LEU A 378 -1.31 35.14 5.09
CA LEU A 378 -2.40 34.93 6.05
C LEU A 378 -2.03 35.41 7.46
N GLU A 379 -0.78 35.24 7.90
CA GLU A 379 -0.30 35.77 9.17
C GLU A 379 -0.34 37.31 9.23
N LYS A 380 -0.03 37.99 8.12
CA LYS A 380 -0.17 39.45 8.02
C LYS A 380 -1.63 39.88 8.05
N GLU A 381 -2.49 39.18 7.32
CA GLU A 381 -3.93 39.46 7.32
C GLU A 381 -4.53 39.27 8.72
N LEU A 382 -4.16 38.18 9.41
CA LEU A 382 -4.64 37.88 10.76
C LEU A 382 -4.28 39.01 11.74
N LYS A 383 -3.03 39.51 11.70
CA LYS A 383 -2.61 40.67 12.52
C LYS A 383 -3.46 41.92 12.27
N ASN A 384 -3.88 42.15 11.03
CA ASN A 384 -4.73 43.30 10.70
C ASN A 384 -6.15 43.12 11.25
N VAL A 385 -6.69 41.90 11.18
CA VAL A 385 -8.01 41.57 11.75
C VAL A 385 -8.00 41.67 13.28
N GLU A 386 -6.95 41.20 13.94
CA GLU A 386 -6.76 41.31 15.40
C GLU A 386 -6.72 42.77 15.86
N LYS A 387 -6.00 43.65 15.14
CA LYS A 387 -5.99 45.09 15.42
C LYS A 387 -7.38 45.71 15.34
N ALA A 388 -8.13 45.40 14.29
CA ALA A 388 -9.50 45.89 14.13
C ALA A 388 -10.44 45.38 15.23
N ARG A 389 -10.25 44.12 15.68
CA ARG A 389 -11.00 43.53 16.79
C ARG A 389 -10.69 44.22 18.12
N GLY A 390 -9.41 44.53 18.39
CA GLY A 390 -8.97 45.28 19.57
C GLY A 390 -9.61 46.66 19.65
N GLN A 391 -9.66 47.40 18.54
CA GLN A 391 -10.34 48.70 18.47
C GLN A 391 -11.84 48.60 18.78
N ARG A 392 -12.52 47.58 18.23
CA ARG A 392 -13.94 47.34 18.51
C ARG A 392 -14.21 46.96 19.97
N ARG A 393 -13.33 46.16 20.59
CA ARG A 393 -13.44 45.82 22.02
C ARG A 393 -13.28 47.06 22.89
N ALA A 394 -12.25 47.88 22.63
CA ALA A 394 -12.02 49.12 23.36
C ALA A 394 -13.21 50.10 23.24
N LEU A 395 -13.86 50.17 22.08
CA LEU A 395 -15.06 50.99 21.89
C LEU A 395 -16.26 50.45 22.70
N ARG A 396 -16.43 49.12 22.76
CA ARG A 396 -17.50 48.47 23.54
C ARG A 396 -17.33 48.65 25.05
N GLU A 397 -16.11 48.54 25.56
CA GLU A 397 -15.78 48.85 26.96
C GLU A 397 -16.10 50.30 27.30
N LYS A 398 -15.75 51.24 26.41
CA LYS A 398 -16.09 52.66 26.59
C LYS A 398 -17.59 52.96 26.54
N THR A 399 -18.38 52.16 25.84
CA THR A 399 -19.83 52.35 25.67
C THR A 399 -20.66 51.52 26.67
N GLY A 400 -20.03 50.79 27.59
CA GLY A 400 -20.72 50.02 28.62
C GLY A 400 -21.51 48.82 28.09
N LEU A 401 -21.20 48.33 26.88
CA LEU A 401 -21.91 47.19 26.30
C LEU A 401 -21.45 45.89 26.98
N PRO A 402 -22.37 45.07 27.53
CA PRO A 402 -22.01 43.81 28.18
C PRO A 402 -21.47 42.79 27.17
N VAL A 403 -20.39 42.11 27.55
CA VAL A 403 -19.81 40.99 26.79
C VAL A 403 -20.23 39.70 27.47
N ILE A 404 -21.07 38.91 26.79
CA ILE A 404 -21.47 37.57 27.25
C ILE A 404 -20.62 36.57 26.45
N SER A 405 -19.90 35.69 27.16
CA SER A 405 -19.05 34.66 26.58
C SER A 405 -19.75 33.31 26.53
#